data_AF-Q2YPP4-F1
#
_entry.id   AF-Q2YPP4-F1
#
_cell.length_a   1.000
_cell.length_b   1.000
_cell.length_c   1.000
_cell.angle_alpha   90.00
_cell.angle_beta   90.00
_cell.angle_gamma   90.00
#
_symmetry.space_group_name_H-M   'P 1'
#
loop_
_entity.id
_entity.type
_entity.pdbx_description
1 polymer ?
#
loop_
_entity_poly.entity_id
_entity_poly.type
_entity_poly.pdbx_seq_one_letter_code
_entity_poly.pdbx_strand_id
1 'polypeptide(L)'
;MRISQLNGANSTGYFDRVPEKLVLEGYRRWTAGFETGSIIPWEMTWSLYLEELGPSEATRAVAELSQFIRVLRHCAACPLRAFPFDSHHVCREECLTLGLISGMQNQDALLIDTCLQAIACVRRCDDVAWAARNFADALADFGQTLLPIPIHAIDAALNRVHCATFH
;
A
#
# COMPACT_ATOMS: atom_id res chain seq x y z
N MET A 1 9.63 -14.75 17.30
CA MET A 1 11.08 -14.61 17.51
C MET A 1 11.34 -13.14 17.84
N ARG A 2 11.69 -12.81 19.09
CA ARG A 2 12.01 -11.44 19.53
C ARG A 2 13.48 -11.17 19.20
N ILE A 3 13.75 -10.10 18.46
CA ILE A 3 15.10 -9.56 18.31
C ILE A 3 15.28 -8.52 19.41
N SER A 4 16.12 -8.84 20.38
CA SER A 4 16.46 -7.99 21.51
C SER A 4 17.55 -6.98 21.14
N GLN A 5 17.34 -5.74 21.57
CA GLN A 5 18.37 -4.80 22.05
C GLN A 5 19.62 -4.55 21.20
N LEU A 6 19.60 -3.42 20.48
CA LEU A 6 20.78 -2.59 20.24
C LEU A 6 20.48 -1.15 20.68
N ASN A 7 21.42 -0.58 21.42
CA ASN A 7 21.39 0.75 22.02
C ASN A 7 21.06 1.87 20.99
N GLY A 8 20.14 2.76 21.36
CA GLY A 8 20.31 4.21 21.16
C GLY A 8 20.32 4.79 19.74
N ALA A 9 19.86 4.06 18.72
CA ALA A 9 19.53 4.64 17.42
C ALA A 9 18.06 4.31 17.14
N ASN A 10 17.23 5.33 16.86
CA ASN A 10 15.86 5.13 16.39
C ASN A 10 15.90 4.24 15.14
N SER A 11 15.70 2.94 15.32
CA SER A 11 15.49 2.01 14.21
C SER A 11 14.09 2.28 13.69
N THR A 12 13.95 3.33 12.90
CA THR A 12 12.75 3.61 12.09
C THR A 12 12.38 2.33 11.37
N GLY A 13 11.20 1.80 11.65
CA GLY A 13 10.72 0.57 11.03
C GLY A 13 10.61 0.73 9.53
N TYR A 14 10.58 -0.38 8.80
CA TYR A 14 10.44 -0.36 7.33
C TYR A 14 9.25 0.51 6.87
N PHE A 15 8.11 0.41 7.57
CA PHE A 15 6.89 1.18 7.27
C PHE A 15 6.91 2.64 7.74
N ASP A 16 7.89 3.03 8.54
CA ASP A 16 8.01 4.41 9.04
C ASP A 16 8.77 5.31 8.05
N ARG A 17 9.38 4.72 7.01
CA ARG A 17 9.95 5.46 5.88
C ARG A 17 8.82 6.13 5.09
N VAL A 18 9.05 7.37 4.64
CA VAL A 18 8.01 8.20 4.00
C VAL A 18 7.35 7.51 2.79
N PRO A 19 8.08 6.93 1.81
CA PRO A 19 7.43 6.28 0.66
C PRO A 19 6.53 5.10 1.07
N GLU A 20 7.04 4.24 1.96
CA GLU A 20 6.31 3.08 2.47
C GLU A 20 5.09 3.49 3.30
N LYS A 21 5.23 4.51 4.14
CA LYS A 21 4.15 5.09 4.96
C LYS A 21 3.05 5.66 4.09
N LEU A 22 3.39 6.44 3.05
CA LEU A 22 2.41 7.03 2.14
C LEU A 22 1.55 5.96 1.46
N VAL A 23 2.16 4.89 0.94
CA VAL A 23 1.42 3.79 0.30
C VAL A 23 0.58 3.02 1.32
N LEU A 24 1.16 2.64 2.45
CA LEU A 24 0.47 1.78 3.44
C LEU A 24 -0.68 2.52 4.13
N GLU A 25 -0.40 3.69 4.71
CA GLU A 25 -1.41 4.47 5.42
C GLU A 25 -2.42 5.10 4.44
N GLY A 26 -1.98 5.47 3.23
CA GLY A 26 -2.87 5.87 2.14
C GLY A 26 -3.86 4.76 1.81
N TYR A 27 -3.40 3.53 1.58
CA TYR A 27 -4.26 2.37 1.32
C TYR A 27 -5.26 2.13 2.46
N ARG A 28 -4.78 2.09 3.72
CA ARG A 28 -5.61 1.84 4.91
C ARG A 28 -6.72 2.85 5.06
N ARG A 29 -6.35 4.13 5.07
CA ARG A 29 -7.27 5.24 5.33
C ARG A 29 -8.23 5.43 4.17
N TRP A 30 -7.77 5.30 2.92
CA TRP A 30 -8.65 5.44 1.77
C TRP A 30 -9.69 4.33 1.68
N THR A 31 -9.28 3.08 1.95
CA THR A 31 -10.19 1.92 2.01
C THR A 31 -11.17 2.05 3.17
N ALA A 32 -10.72 2.47 4.35
CA ALA A 32 -11.60 2.70 5.50
C ALA A 32 -12.67 3.78 5.24
N GLY A 33 -12.37 4.82 4.46
CA GLY A 33 -13.37 5.80 4.03
C GLY A 33 -14.48 5.18 3.17
N PHE A 34 -14.14 4.25 2.28
CA PHE A 34 -15.14 3.49 1.53
C PHE A 34 -15.97 2.53 2.39
N GLU A 35 -15.36 1.89 3.38
CA GLU A 35 -16.05 0.94 4.27
C GLU A 35 -17.00 1.63 5.24
N THR A 36 -16.56 2.75 5.82
CA THR A 36 -17.32 3.46 6.85
C THR A 36 -18.28 4.52 6.28
N GLY A 37 -18.04 4.98 5.05
CA GLY A 37 -18.72 6.15 4.47
C GLY A 37 -18.37 7.47 5.17
N SER A 38 -17.39 7.46 6.07
CA SER A 38 -16.92 8.65 6.78
C SER A 38 -15.90 9.40 5.95
N ILE A 39 -15.95 10.74 6.01
CA ILE A 39 -14.94 11.61 5.40
C ILE A 39 -13.62 11.63 6.19
N ILE A 40 -13.66 11.29 7.49
CA ILE A 40 -12.53 11.41 8.40
C ILE A 40 -11.27 10.67 7.90
N PRO A 41 -11.32 9.40 7.45
CA PRO A 41 -10.14 8.73 6.93
C PRO A 41 -9.54 9.40 5.68
N TRP A 42 -10.37 10.00 4.82
CA TRP A 42 -9.89 10.73 3.65
C TRP A 42 -9.19 12.04 4.05
N GLU A 43 -9.71 12.76 5.05
CA GLU A 43 -9.03 13.94 5.62
C GLU A 43 -7.71 13.60 6.30
N MET A 44 -7.65 12.45 6.98
CA MET A 44 -6.40 11.93 7.56
C MET A 44 -5.37 11.54 6.49
N THR A 45 -5.83 11.03 5.35
CA THR A 45 -4.95 10.76 4.20
C THR A 45 -4.43 12.07 3.61
N TRP A 46 -5.32 13.04 3.42
CA TRP A 46 -4.97 14.36 2.91
C TRP A 46 -3.93 15.05 3.80
N SER A 47 -4.15 15.05 5.11
CA SER A 47 -3.23 15.65 6.09
C SER A 47 -1.84 15.01 6.04
N LEU A 48 -1.78 13.67 5.95
CA LEU A 48 -0.52 12.94 5.82
C LEU A 48 0.24 13.35 4.54
N TYR A 49 -0.43 13.33 3.39
CA TYR A 49 0.23 13.65 2.13
C TYR A 49 0.65 15.13 2.06
N LEU A 50 -0.16 16.03 2.64
CA LEU A 50 0.15 17.45 2.72
C LEU A 50 1.38 17.72 3.57
N GLU A 51 1.53 17.02 4.71
CA GLU A 51 2.69 17.14 5.60
C GLU A 51 3.98 16.66 4.93
N GLU A 52 3.92 15.52 4.24
CA GLU A 52 5.13 14.87 3.69
C GLU A 52 5.55 15.43 2.32
N LEU A 53 4.60 15.88 1.48
CA LEU A 53 4.86 16.29 0.08
C LEU A 53 4.57 17.77 -0.19
N GLY A 54 3.82 18.44 0.68
CA GLY A 54 3.30 19.78 0.42
C GLY A 54 2.13 19.81 -0.57
N PRO A 55 1.48 20.98 -0.76
CA PRO A 55 0.13 21.05 -1.34
C PRO A 55 0.02 20.57 -2.79
N SER A 56 0.99 20.94 -3.64
CA SER A 56 0.96 20.64 -5.08
C SER A 56 1.10 19.13 -5.34
N GLU A 57 2.11 18.53 -4.74
CA GLU A 57 2.42 17.10 -4.90
C GLU A 57 1.38 16.23 -4.20
N ALA A 58 0.92 16.63 -2.99
CA ALA A 58 -0.17 15.96 -2.28
C ALA A 58 -1.45 15.89 -3.13
N THR A 59 -1.81 16.97 -3.83
CA THR A 59 -3.00 17.00 -4.69
C THR A 59 -2.95 15.89 -5.75
N ARG A 60 -1.83 15.79 -6.48
CA ARG A 60 -1.67 14.77 -7.53
C ARG A 60 -1.57 13.37 -6.93
N ALA A 61 -0.76 13.18 -5.89
CA ALA A 61 -0.56 11.87 -5.29
C ALA A 61 -1.86 11.29 -4.67
N VAL A 62 -2.67 12.12 -4.00
CA VAL A 62 -3.96 11.70 -3.43
C VAL A 62 -4.99 11.45 -4.54
N ALA A 63 -4.97 12.21 -5.64
CA ALA A 63 -5.85 11.94 -6.78
C ALA A 63 -5.55 10.55 -7.41
N GLU A 64 -4.27 10.23 -7.62
CA GLU A 64 -3.87 8.92 -8.16
C GLU A 64 -4.13 7.78 -7.16
N LEU A 65 -3.86 7.98 -5.86
CA LEU A 65 -4.23 7.03 -4.81
C LEU A 65 -5.74 6.75 -4.86
N SER A 66 -6.56 7.81 -4.90
CA SER A 66 -8.01 7.70 -4.93
C SER A 66 -8.50 6.89 -6.13
N GLN A 67 -7.93 7.18 -7.31
CA GLN A 67 -8.25 6.47 -8.52
C GLN A 67 -7.83 5.00 -8.44
N PHE A 68 -6.61 4.72 -7.98
CA PHE A 68 -6.11 3.37 -7.80
C PHE A 68 -7.00 2.54 -6.86
N ILE A 69 -7.28 3.03 -5.65
CA ILE A 69 -8.12 2.30 -4.68
C ILE A 69 -9.54 2.13 -5.19
N ARG A 70 -10.10 3.12 -5.89
CA ARG A 70 -11.43 3.02 -6.52
C ARG A 70 -11.48 1.91 -7.57
N VAL A 71 -10.50 1.86 -8.46
CA VAL A 71 -10.39 0.82 -9.51
C VAL A 71 -10.17 -0.54 -8.86
N LEU A 72 -9.23 -0.63 -7.93
CA LEU A 72 -8.91 -1.86 -7.21
C LEU A 72 -10.15 -2.41 -6.51
N ARG A 73 -10.90 -1.59 -5.76
CA ARG A 73 -12.12 -2.03 -5.07
C ARG A 73 -13.17 -2.60 -6.02
N HIS A 74 -13.30 -2.07 -7.24
CA HIS A 74 -14.25 -2.58 -8.23
C HIS A 74 -13.77 -3.88 -8.90
N CYS A 75 -12.46 -4.11 -8.89
CA CYS A 75 -11.81 -5.19 -9.64
C CYS A 75 -11.18 -6.27 -8.74
N ALA A 76 -11.23 -6.11 -7.42
CA ALA A 76 -10.57 -6.98 -6.47
C ALA A 76 -11.16 -8.39 -6.49
N ALA A 77 -10.30 -9.40 -6.37
CA ALA A 77 -10.74 -10.80 -6.31
C ALA A 77 -11.46 -11.14 -4.99
N CYS A 78 -11.20 -10.36 -3.94
CA CYS A 78 -11.80 -10.48 -2.62
C CYS A 78 -12.06 -9.08 -2.03
N PRO A 79 -12.89 -8.95 -0.98
CA PRO A 79 -13.00 -7.70 -0.25
C PRO A 79 -11.62 -7.21 0.19
N LEU A 80 -11.33 -5.93 -0.08
CA LEU A 80 -10.11 -5.29 0.41
C LEU A 80 -10.14 -5.26 1.92
N ARG A 81 -9.03 -5.61 2.55
CA ARG A 81 -8.86 -5.59 4.01
C ARG A 81 -7.69 -4.71 4.36
N ALA A 82 -7.77 -4.12 5.53
CA ALA A 82 -6.73 -3.30 6.10
C ALA A 82 -6.67 -3.55 7.62
N PHE A 83 -5.48 -3.47 8.20
CA PHE A 83 -5.36 -3.31 9.64
C PHE A 83 -5.74 -1.88 10.05
N PRO A 84 -5.99 -1.64 11.34
CA PRO A 84 -6.17 -0.29 11.86
C PRO A 84 -4.99 0.63 11.51
N PHE A 85 -5.26 1.94 11.48
CA PHE A 85 -4.25 2.97 11.23
C PHE A 85 -3.07 2.83 12.20
N ASP A 86 -1.87 3.13 11.72
CA ASP A 86 -0.62 3.08 12.49
C ASP A 86 -0.28 1.69 13.06
N SER A 87 -0.97 0.63 12.63
CA SER A 87 -0.61 -0.76 12.97
C SER A 87 0.76 -1.13 12.42
N HIS A 88 1.61 -1.70 13.29
CA HIS A 88 2.92 -2.25 12.90
C HIS A 88 2.84 -3.61 12.17
N HIS A 89 1.64 -4.14 11.98
CA HIS A 89 1.41 -5.38 11.24
C HIS A 89 0.80 -5.09 9.88
N VAL A 90 1.15 -5.91 8.89
CA VAL A 90 0.55 -5.85 7.56
C VAL A 90 -0.25 -7.12 7.25
N CYS A 91 -1.43 -6.93 6.65
CA CYS A 91 -2.27 -8.01 6.14
C CYS A 91 -1.86 -8.38 4.71
N ARG A 92 -2.53 -9.38 4.13
CA ARG A 92 -2.25 -9.86 2.76
C ARG A 92 -2.40 -8.74 1.74
N GLU A 93 -3.53 -8.03 1.76
CA GLU A 93 -3.84 -6.99 0.76
C GLU A 93 -2.91 -5.78 0.87
N GLU A 94 -2.50 -5.42 2.09
CA GLU A 94 -1.49 -4.38 2.35
C GLU A 94 -0.11 -4.78 1.79
N CYS A 95 0.30 -6.03 1.99
CA CYS A 95 1.55 -6.55 1.43
C CYS A 95 1.53 -6.52 -0.11
N LEU A 96 0.42 -6.96 -0.71
CA LEU A 96 0.27 -6.98 -2.17
C LEU A 96 0.26 -5.57 -2.76
N THR A 97 -0.36 -4.62 -2.07
CA THR A 97 -0.37 -3.21 -2.48
C THR A 97 1.04 -2.62 -2.44
N LEU A 98 1.76 -2.80 -1.34
CA LEU A 98 3.15 -2.37 -1.23
C LEU A 98 4.05 -3.04 -2.28
N GLY A 99 3.91 -4.35 -2.46
CA GLY A 99 4.65 -5.13 -3.45
C GLY A 99 4.40 -4.66 -4.87
N LEU A 100 3.15 -4.35 -5.21
CA LEU A 100 2.78 -3.85 -6.54
C LEU A 100 3.42 -2.50 -6.83
N ILE A 101 3.30 -1.54 -5.92
CA ILE A 101 3.88 -0.20 -6.11
C ILE A 101 5.40 -0.27 -6.12
N SER A 102 6.03 -1.01 -5.19
CA SER A 102 7.47 -1.23 -5.17
C SER A 102 7.97 -1.88 -6.45
N GLY A 103 7.29 -2.92 -6.94
CA GLY A 103 7.63 -3.60 -8.19
C GLY A 103 7.55 -2.66 -9.40
N MET A 104 6.52 -1.83 -9.49
CA MET A 104 6.37 -0.83 -10.55
C MET A 104 7.51 0.20 -10.52
N GLN A 105 7.82 0.76 -9.34
CA GLN A 105 8.87 1.75 -9.22
C GLN A 105 10.27 1.16 -9.49
N ASN A 106 10.50 -0.10 -9.14
CA ASN A 106 11.80 -0.78 -9.29
C ASN A 106 11.88 -1.68 -10.54
N GLN A 107 10.88 -1.65 -11.42
CA GLN A 107 10.82 -2.43 -12.67
C GLN A 107 10.94 -3.96 -12.47
N ASP A 108 10.41 -4.49 -11.37
CA ASP A 108 10.38 -5.93 -11.08
C ASP A 108 9.11 -6.57 -11.66
N ALA A 109 9.21 -7.07 -12.89
CA ALA A 109 8.08 -7.68 -13.61
C ALA A 109 7.48 -8.90 -12.88
N LEU A 110 8.32 -9.72 -12.25
CA LEU A 110 7.84 -10.92 -11.55
C LEU A 110 7.01 -10.54 -10.32
N LEU A 111 7.47 -9.54 -9.56
CA LEU A 111 6.74 -9.02 -8.41
C LEU A 111 5.43 -8.37 -8.80
N ILE A 112 5.43 -7.57 -9.87
CA ILE A 112 4.23 -6.93 -10.41
C ILE A 112 3.18 -7.98 -10.78
N ASP A 113 3.54 -8.98 -11.58
CA ASP A 113 2.62 -10.02 -12.03
C ASP A 113 2.06 -10.83 -10.86
N THR A 114 2.92 -11.20 -9.91
CA THR A 114 2.53 -11.96 -8.72
C THR A 114 1.51 -11.18 -7.88
N CYS A 115 1.78 -9.91 -7.63
CA CYS A 115 0.88 -9.06 -6.84
C CYS A 115 -0.45 -8.80 -7.57
N LEU A 116 -0.42 -8.50 -8.87
CA LEU A 116 -1.62 -8.23 -9.67
C LEU A 116 -2.56 -9.43 -9.73
N GLN A 117 -2.02 -10.61 -10.03
CA GLN A 117 -2.82 -11.84 -10.10
C GLN A 117 -3.43 -12.22 -8.75
N ALA A 118 -2.76 -11.85 -7.66
CA ALA A 118 -3.23 -12.13 -6.31
C ALA A 118 -4.28 -11.15 -5.80
N ILE A 119 -4.23 -9.87 -6.20
CA ILE A 119 -5.11 -8.83 -5.66
C ILE A 119 -6.32 -8.50 -6.56
N ALA A 120 -6.18 -8.63 -7.88
CA ALA A 120 -7.20 -8.29 -8.86
C ALA A 120 -7.81 -9.53 -9.53
N CYS A 121 -9.04 -9.41 -10.03
CA CYS A 121 -9.61 -10.44 -10.89
C CYS A 121 -8.92 -10.44 -12.26
N VAL A 122 -8.70 -11.63 -12.82
CA VAL A 122 -7.94 -11.86 -14.08
C VAL A 122 -8.41 -10.96 -15.24
N ARG A 123 -9.72 -10.67 -15.32
CA ARG A 123 -10.31 -9.88 -16.41
C ARG A 123 -10.04 -8.38 -16.32
N ARG A 124 -9.54 -7.89 -15.19
CA ARG A 124 -9.37 -6.46 -14.89
C ARG A 124 -7.97 -6.14 -14.36
N CYS A 125 -7.02 -7.07 -14.50
CA CYS A 125 -5.63 -6.86 -14.11
C CYS A 125 -5.04 -5.62 -14.80
N ASP A 126 -5.36 -5.40 -16.08
CA ASP A 126 -4.83 -4.25 -16.83
C ASP A 126 -5.33 -2.90 -16.28
N ASP A 127 -6.62 -2.81 -15.90
CA ASP A 127 -7.18 -1.58 -15.31
C ASP A 127 -6.50 -1.26 -13.97
N VAL A 128 -6.31 -2.29 -13.13
CA VAL A 128 -5.65 -2.15 -11.83
C VAL A 128 -4.17 -1.80 -12.03
N ALA A 129 -3.50 -2.45 -12.98
CA ALA A 129 -2.10 -2.20 -13.30
C ALA A 129 -1.88 -0.76 -13.76
N TRP A 130 -2.74 -0.26 -14.65
CA TRP A 130 -2.65 1.12 -15.14
C TRP A 130 -2.88 2.14 -14.02
N ALA A 131 -3.91 1.96 -13.20
CA ALA A 131 -4.19 2.88 -12.11
C ALA A 131 -3.09 2.84 -11.02
N ALA A 132 -2.58 1.66 -10.69
CA ALA A 132 -1.46 1.50 -9.75
C ALA A 132 -0.17 2.11 -10.30
N ARG A 133 0.10 1.99 -11.61
CA ARG A 133 1.26 2.59 -12.29
C ARG A 133 1.24 4.10 -12.18
N ASN A 134 0.10 4.75 -12.45
CA ASN A 134 -0.01 6.21 -12.32
C ASN A 134 0.28 6.67 -10.90
N PHE A 135 -0.20 5.94 -9.88
CA PHE A 135 0.11 6.24 -8.49
C PHE A 135 1.59 6.02 -8.15
N ALA A 136 2.18 4.91 -8.61
CA ALA A 136 3.59 4.60 -8.46
C ALA A 136 4.50 5.68 -9.10
N ASP A 137 4.15 6.12 -10.31
CA ASP A 137 4.85 7.18 -11.05
C ASP A 137 4.70 8.53 -10.37
N ALA A 138 3.49 8.89 -9.91
CA ALA A 138 3.31 10.13 -9.18
C ALA A 138 4.20 10.19 -7.93
N LEU A 139 4.28 9.11 -7.15
CA LEU A 139 5.19 9.07 -6.00
C LEU A 139 6.66 9.14 -6.42
N ALA A 140 7.07 8.43 -7.47
CA ALA A 140 8.44 8.45 -7.96
C ALA A 140 8.85 9.85 -8.50
N ASP A 141 7.96 10.54 -9.19
CA ASP A 141 8.14 11.92 -9.68
C ASP A 141 8.44 12.89 -8.52
N PHE A 142 7.89 12.62 -7.33
CA PHE A 142 8.09 13.40 -6.10
C PHE A 142 9.24 12.90 -5.22
N GLY A 143 10.10 12.03 -5.77
CA GLY A 143 11.23 11.45 -5.05
C GLY A 143 10.86 10.39 -4.02
N GLN A 144 9.61 9.94 -3.98
CA GLN A 144 9.12 8.92 -3.05
C GLN A 144 9.16 7.53 -3.69
N THR A 145 10.34 6.93 -3.66
CA THR A 145 10.56 5.56 -4.17
C THR A 145 10.64 4.56 -3.03
N LEU A 146 9.79 3.54 -3.06
CA LEU A 146 9.81 2.43 -2.12
C LEU A 146 11.10 1.62 -2.29
N LEU A 147 11.60 1.10 -1.18
CA LEU A 147 12.63 0.07 -1.23
C LEU A 147 12.11 -1.15 -2.01
N PRO A 148 13.00 -1.85 -2.75
CA PRO A 148 12.65 -3.10 -3.41
C PRO A 148 12.16 -4.13 -2.38
N ILE A 149 10.96 -4.66 -2.59
CA ILE A 149 10.41 -5.74 -1.79
C ILE A 149 10.78 -7.07 -2.45
N PRO A 150 11.49 -7.97 -1.77
CA PRO A 150 11.85 -9.24 -2.38
C PRO A 150 10.63 -10.15 -2.49
N ILE A 151 10.52 -10.90 -3.59
CA ILE A 151 9.35 -11.76 -3.89
C ILE A 151 8.98 -12.72 -2.75
N HIS A 152 9.97 -13.27 -2.04
CA HIS A 152 9.72 -14.19 -0.93
C HIS A 152 8.97 -13.55 0.25
N ALA A 153 9.04 -12.21 0.40
CA ALA A 153 8.24 -11.49 1.39
C ALA A 153 6.74 -11.49 1.00
N ILE A 154 6.44 -11.42 -0.29
CA ILE A 154 5.07 -11.56 -0.83
C ILE A 154 4.60 -13.00 -0.72
N ASP A 155 5.44 -13.98 -1.08
CA ASP A 155 5.09 -15.40 -0.93
C ASP A 155 4.74 -15.75 0.52
N ALA A 156 5.50 -15.21 1.48
CA ALA A 156 5.19 -15.40 2.90
C ALA A 156 3.83 -14.80 3.28
N ALA A 157 3.44 -13.66 2.70
CA ALA A 157 2.13 -13.05 2.95
C ALA A 157 0.98 -13.86 2.30
N LEU A 158 1.20 -14.40 1.10
CA LEU A 158 0.22 -15.24 0.39
C LEU A 158 0.01 -16.60 1.08
N ASN A 159 1.08 -17.19 1.61
CA ASN A 159 1.06 -18.51 2.23
C ASN A 159 0.69 -18.50 3.72
N ARG A 160 0.46 -17.32 4.33
CA ARG A 160 -0.13 -17.23 5.68
C ARG A 160 -1.56 -17.75 5.65
N VAL A 161 -1.72 -19.05 5.89
CA VAL A 161 -3.01 -19.67 6.18
C VAL A 161 -3.60 -18.94 7.40
N HIS A 162 -4.84 -18.47 7.27
CA HIS A 162 -5.59 -17.79 8.33
C HIS A 162 -5.77 -18.74 9.54
N CYS A 163 -4.78 -18.81 10.43
CA CYS A 163 -4.94 -19.34 11.77
C CYS A 163 -4.88 -18.18 12.75
N ALA A 164 -5.86 -17.29 12.67
CA ALA A 164 -6.12 -16.33 13.73
C ALA A 164 -7.59 -15.89 13.64
N THR A 165 -8.44 -16.60 14.40
CA THR A 165 -9.71 -16.08 14.87
C THR A 165 -9.39 -14.89 15.76
N PHE A 166 -9.76 -13.68 15.36
CA PHE A 166 -9.72 -12.52 16.26
C PHE A 166 -11.07 -12.50 17.01
N HIS A 167 -11.01 -12.75 18.32
CA HIS A 167 -12.10 -12.52 19.27
C HIS A 167 -12.09 -11.07 19.75
#